data_AF-A0A815VKZ5-F1
#
_entry.id   AF-A0A815VKZ5-F1
#
_cell.length_a   1.000
_cell.length_b   1.000
_cell.length_c   1.000
_cell.angle_alpha   90.00
_cell.angle_beta   90.00
_cell.angle_gamma   90.00
#
_symmetry.space_group_name_H-M   'P 1'
#
loop_
_entity.id
_entity.type
_entity.pdbx_description
1 polymer ?
#
loop_
_entity_poly.entity_id
_entity_poly.type
_entity_poly.pdbx_seq_one_letter_code
_entity_poly.pdbx_strand_id
1 'polypeptide(L)'
;MHTIVTTKLIFNDDQKASMYIKDTTHKRLSRIAYLAMIRNHALEPILHNKIHMSTNGSRRFLKVLFLNDIAFSSQDAIRLLQTNHGDYSAACALDFINPIKFYDTFATRDTDGYSMGLPLYPFFAPGQSQSQIRQGHDLVHVKSCWSGMVAFDSAPFENGLKFRSLSNESTYDASECCLIHADINQPNRTFINTKIRVAYSNIVYVWQKRLAYFETIWIPIQKFITYVAGLPRYNKYRTSGNGGFCWISGKKLLKDYH
;
A
#
# COMPACT_ATOMS: atom_id res chain seq x y z
N MET A 1 -20.23 10.73 -18.11
CA MET A 1 -18.80 10.96 -18.47
C MET A 1 -17.99 10.91 -17.18
N HIS A 2 -17.01 10.01 -17.08
CA HIS A 2 -16.04 10.01 -15.97
C HIS A 2 -14.81 10.81 -16.41
N THR A 3 -14.36 11.78 -15.60
CA THR A 3 -13.17 12.58 -15.88
C THR A 3 -11.98 12.00 -15.12
N ILE A 4 -10.92 11.65 -15.85
CA ILE A 4 -9.65 11.20 -15.26
C ILE A 4 -8.69 12.39 -15.27
N VAL A 5 -8.22 12.79 -14.09
CA VAL A 5 -7.12 13.76 -13.95
C VAL A 5 -5.88 12.97 -13.57
N THR A 6 -4.84 13.08 -14.38
CA THR A 6 -3.56 12.39 -14.14
C THR A 6 -2.52 13.40 -13.71
N THR A 7 -1.92 13.16 -12.55
CA THR A 7 -0.75 13.90 -12.09
C THR A 7 0.46 12.97 -12.17
N LYS A 8 1.36 13.26 -13.11
CA LYS A 8 2.65 12.58 -13.21
C LYS A 8 3.72 13.49 -12.60
N LEU A 9 4.33 13.04 -11.51
CA LEU A 9 5.48 13.73 -10.93
C LEU A 9 6.76 13.09 -11.49
N ILE A 10 7.57 13.90 -12.18
CA ILE A 10 8.91 13.53 -12.65
C ILE A 10 9.88 14.43 -11.88
N PHE A 11 10.76 13.83 -11.09
CA PHE A 11 11.79 14.57 -10.36
C PHE A 11 13.16 14.25 -10.95
N ASN A 12 13.94 15.28 -11.28
CA ASN A 12 15.38 15.13 -11.54
C ASN A 12 16.17 15.10 -10.21
N ASP A 13 17.44 14.71 -10.25
CA ASP A 13 18.24 14.53 -9.03
C ASP A 13 18.45 15.84 -8.25
N ASP A 14 18.50 16.99 -8.93
CA ASP A 14 18.57 18.32 -8.31
C ASP A 14 17.26 18.71 -7.61
N GLN A 15 16.12 18.33 -8.16
CA GLN A 15 14.80 18.49 -7.53
C GLN A 15 14.67 17.58 -6.31
N LYS A 16 15.19 16.34 -6.39
CA LYS A 16 15.27 15.48 -5.20
C LYS A 16 16.09 16.17 -4.11
N ALA A 17 17.30 16.62 -4.44
CA ALA A 17 18.21 17.29 -3.51
C ALA A 17 17.62 18.58 -2.90
N SER A 18 17.04 19.48 -3.70
CA SER A 18 16.43 20.71 -3.20
C SER A 18 15.21 20.47 -2.31
N MET A 19 14.45 19.40 -2.54
CA MET A 19 13.34 19.01 -1.67
C MET A 19 13.80 18.35 -0.36
N TYR A 20 14.97 17.70 -0.34
CA TYR A 20 15.65 17.29 0.90
C TYR A 20 16.17 18.49 1.71
N ILE A 21 16.49 19.60 1.05
CA ILE A 21 17.14 20.78 1.64
C ILE A 21 16.13 21.83 2.14
N LYS A 22 14.87 21.77 1.70
CA LYS A 22 13.83 22.79 2.02
C LYS A 22 13.29 22.76 3.47
N ASP A 23 13.79 21.89 4.33
CA ASP A 23 13.59 22.02 5.78
C ASP A 23 14.52 23.13 6.29
N THR A 24 13.94 24.24 6.74
CA THR A 24 14.62 25.46 7.22
C THR A 24 15.59 25.21 8.38
N THR A 25 15.68 23.98 8.88
CA THR A 25 16.53 23.56 10.00
C THR A 25 17.84 22.85 9.59
N HIS A 26 18.16 22.72 8.29
CA HIS A 26 19.28 21.91 7.78
C HIS A 26 19.26 20.43 8.23
N LYS A 27 18.15 19.94 8.79
CA LYS A 27 17.99 18.57 9.24
C LYS A 27 17.63 17.69 8.05
N ARG A 28 18.41 16.63 7.79
CA ARG A 28 18.11 15.67 6.72
C ARG A 28 16.72 15.04 6.98
N LEU A 29 15.78 15.29 6.06
CA LEU A 29 14.48 14.62 6.03
C LEU A 29 14.66 13.10 5.93
N SER A 30 13.87 12.34 6.70
CA SER A 30 13.84 10.89 6.55
C SER A 30 13.26 10.51 5.18
N ARG A 31 13.65 9.35 4.65
CA ARG A 31 13.12 8.83 3.37
C ARG A 31 11.59 8.79 3.37
N ILE A 32 10.98 8.40 4.48
CA ILE A 32 9.52 8.34 4.62
C ILE A 32 8.90 9.73 4.64
N ALA A 33 9.49 10.71 5.34
CA ALA A 33 9.02 12.09 5.32
C ALA A 33 9.01 12.68 3.90
N TYR A 34 10.07 12.40 3.15
CA TYR A 34 10.19 12.77 1.74
C TYR A 34 9.09 12.13 0.88
N LEU A 35 8.84 10.83 1.01
CA LEU A 35 7.80 10.14 0.26
C LEU A 35 6.39 10.66 0.62
N ALA A 36 6.11 10.89 1.89
CA ALA A 36 4.85 11.49 2.34
C ALA A 36 4.62 12.86 1.72
N MET A 37 5.65 13.71 1.70
CA MET A 37 5.60 15.03 1.08
C MET A 37 5.31 14.96 -0.42
N ILE A 38 5.95 14.06 -1.17
CA ILE A 38 5.67 13.89 -2.62
C ILE A 38 4.22 13.49 -2.84
N ARG A 39 3.70 12.54 -2.05
CA ARG A 39 2.32 12.06 -2.20
C ARG A 39 1.33 13.17 -1.92
N ASN A 40 1.57 13.98 -0.88
CA ASN A 40 0.76 15.16 -0.61
C ASN A 40 0.81 16.18 -1.75
N HIS A 41 2.01 16.42 -2.32
CA HIS A 41 2.16 17.29 -3.47
C HIS A 41 1.39 16.78 -4.71
N ALA A 42 1.35 15.45 -4.92
CA ALA A 42 0.55 14.85 -5.99
C ALA A 42 -0.96 15.05 -5.79
N LEU A 43 -1.41 15.16 -4.53
CA LEU A 43 -2.81 15.34 -4.15
C LEU A 43 -3.28 16.80 -4.18
N GLU A 44 -2.39 17.77 -4.42
CA GLU A 44 -2.77 19.19 -4.39
C GLU A 44 -3.95 19.58 -5.28
N PRO A 45 -4.17 18.99 -6.48
CA PRO A 45 -5.38 19.27 -7.27
C PRO A 45 -6.69 18.91 -6.55
N ILE A 46 -6.67 17.88 -5.69
CA ILE A 46 -7.82 17.45 -4.87
C ILE A 46 -7.91 18.33 -3.62
N LEU A 47 -6.78 18.59 -2.95
CA LEU A 47 -6.73 19.34 -1.69
C LEU A 47 -7.14 20.81 -1.85
N HIS A 48 -6.72 21.45 -2.94
CA HIS A 48 -6.94 22.89 -3.13
C HIS A 48 -8.25 23.24 -3.82
N ASN A 49 -9.17 22.29 -4.02
CA ASN A 49 -10.48 22.59 -4.61
C ASN A 49 -10.36 23.37 -5.94
N LYS A 50 -9.23 23.26 -6.66
CA LYS A 50 -8.98 23.93 -7.96
C LYS A 50 -9.85 23.36 -9.09
N ILE A 51 -10.80 22.50 -8.74
CA ILE A 51 -11.84 21.95 -9.61
C ILE A 51 -13.24 22.41 -9.14
N HIS A 52 -13.34 23.60 -8.57
CA HIS A 52 -14.51 24.47 -8.81
C HIS A 52 -14.07 25.38 -9.98
N MET A 53 -14.77 25.57 -11.09
CA MET A 53 -16.19 25.54 -11.39
C MET A 53 -16.32 25.19 -12.87
N SER A 54 -17.06 24.13 -13.22
CA SER A 54 -17.77 24.13 -14.50
C SER A 54 -19.20 24.49 -14.16
N THR A 55 -19.75 25.44 -14.89
CA THR A 55 -21.04 26.14 -14.72
C THR A 55 -22.30 25.24 -14.73
N ASN A 56 -22.21 23.97 -14.35
CA ASN A 56 -23.32 23.02 -14.26
C ASN A 56 -23.04 21.82 -13.30
N GLY A 57 -22.49 22.09 -12.12
CA GLY A 57 -22.35 21.10 -11.04
C GLY A 57 -20.90 20.84 -10.62
N SER A 58 -20.70 20.66 -9.31
CA SER A 58 -19.41 20.32 -8.70
C SER A 58 -18.88 19.01 -9.30
N ARG A 59 -17.72 19.04 -9.97
CA ARG A 59 -17.01 17.82 -10.39
C ARG A 59 -16.21 17.31 -9.20
N ARG A 60 -16.75 16.29 -8.50
CA ARG A 60 -16.02 15.59 -7.44
C ARG A 60 -15.20 14.45 -8.01
N PHE A 61 -14.00 14.27 -7.49
CA PHE A 61 -13.29 13.02 -7.68
C PHE A 61 -14.01 11.96 -6.86
N LEU A 62 -14.15 10.75 -7.40
CA LEU A 62 -14.72 9.63 -6.65
C LEU A 62 -13.63 8.76 -6.01
N LYS A 63 -12.48 8.64 -6.69
CA LYS A 63 -11.38 7.77 -6.29
C LYS A 63 -10.03 8.41 -6.62
N VAL A 64 -9.02 8.05 -5.84
CA VAL A 64 -7.61 8.38 -6.07
C VAL A 64 -6.85 7.10 -6.35
N LEU A 65 -6.21 6.98 -7.51
CA LEU A 65 -5.40 5.81 -7.89
C LEU A 65 -3.91 6.16 -7.84
N PHE A 66 -3.17 5.48 -6.98
CA PHE A 66 -1.70 5.54 -6.97
C PHE A 66 -1.12 4.34 -7.71
N LEU A 67 -0.10 4.62 -8.53
CA LEU A 67 0.65 3.65 -9.31
C LEU A 67 2.14 3.82 -9.02
N ASN A 68 2.80 2.74 -8.61
CA ASN A 68 4.26 2.66 -8.56
C ASN A 68 4.83 2.34 -9.98
N ASP A 69 6.12 2.04 -10.03
CA ASP A 69 6.89 1.55 -11.18
C ASP A 69 6.61 0.07 -11.50
N ILE A 70 5.34 -0.25 -11.72
CA ILE A 70 4.85 -1.61 -11.94
C ILE A 70 4.35 -1.82 -13.38
N ALA A 71 4.40 -3.07 -13.84
CA ALA A 71 3.68 -3.58 -14.99
C ALA A 71 2.26 -3.99 -14.59
N PHE A 72 1.27 -3.46 -15.32
CA PHE A 72 -0.16 -3.71 -15.16
C PHE A 72 -0.90 -3.50 -16.49
N SER A 73 -2.12 -4.02 -16.61
CA SER A 73 -3.03 -3.71 -17.73
C SER A 73 -4.05 -2.63 -17.36
N SER A 74 -4.64 -1.95 -18.34
CA SER A 74 -5.74 -1.01 -18.09
C SER A 74 -6.94 -1.69 -17.43
N GLN A 75 -7.19 -2.96 -17.73
CA GLN A 75 -8.22 -3.76 -17.06
C GLN A 75 -7.91 -3.98 -15.58
N ASP A 76 -6.64 -4.16 -15.20
CA ASP A 76 -6.24 -4.27 -13.79
C ASP A 76 -6.60 -2.98 -13.03
N ALA A 77 -6.29 -1.81 -13.59
CA ALA A 77 -6.63 -0.52 -12.98
C ALA A 77 -8.13 -0.28 -12.87
N ILE A 78 -8.90 -0.56 -13.93
CA ILE A 78 -10.37 -0.40 -13.94
C ILE A 78 -11.00 -1.35 -12.91
N ARG A 79 -10.60 -2.62 -12.88
CA ARG A 79 -11.10 -3.59 -11.90
C ARG A 79 -10.76 -3.20 -10.47
N LEU A 80 -9.60 -2.58 -10.24
CA LEU A 80 -9.23 -2.13 -8.90
C LEU A 80 -10.17 -1.02 -8.43
N LEU A 81 -10.45 -0.05 -9.31
CA LEU A 81 -11.40 1.04 -9.04
C LEU A 81 -12.83 0.54 -8.79
N GLN A 82 -13.18 -0.63 -9.35
CA GLN A 82 -14.47 -1.29 -9.20
C GLN A 82 -14.51 -2.33 -8.07
N THR A 83 -13.43 -2.47 -7.29
CA THR A 83 -13.39 -3.39 -6.14
C THR A 83 -14.59 -3.15 -5.24
N ASN A 84 -15.28 -4.21 -4.81
CA ASN A 84 -16.51 -4.13 -4.02
C ASN A 84 -17.53 -3.11 -4.58
N HIS A 85 -17.73 -3.08 -5.91
CA HIS A 85 -18.63 -2.12 -6.59
C HIS A 85 -18.29 -0.63 -6.34
N GLY A 86 -17.02 -0.34 -6.00
CA GLY A 86 -16.57 1.01 -5.62
C GLY A 86 -16.78 1.35 -4.14
N ASP A 87 -17.36 0.45 -3.35
CA ASP A 87 -17.63 0.63 -1.92
C ASP A 87 -16.44 0.18 -1.05
N TYR A 88 -15.43 1.03 -0.95
CA TYR A 88 -14.25 0.81 -0.10
C TYR A 88 -13.61 2.13 0.27
N SER A 89 -12.87 2.11 1.38
CA SER A 89 -11.97 3.20 1.77
C SER A 89 -10.63 3.09 1.08
N ALA A 90 -10.11 1.85 0.97
CA ALA A 90 -8.94 1.54 0.16
C ALA A 90 -9.02 0.14 -0.47
N ALA A 91 -8.49 -0.01 -1.68
CA ALA A 91 -8.38 -1.28 -2.38
C ALA A 91 -7.00 -1.40 -3.03
N CYS A 92 -6.28 -2.49 -2.78
CA CYS A 92 -4.95 -2.72 -3.34
C CYS A 92 -4.89 -3.95 -4.24
N ALA A 93 -3.99 -3.92 -5.20
CA ALA A 93 -3.55 -5.09 -5.94
C ALA A 93 -2.64 -5.99 -5.07
N LEU A 94 -2.21 -7.12 -5.62
CA LEU A 94 -1.07 -7.89 -5.13
C LEU A 94 0.16 -7.58 -6.00
N ASP A 95 1.29 -7.26 -5.40
CA ASP A 95 2.55 -7.03 -6.12
C ASP A 95 3.57 -8.17 -5.96
N PHE A 96 4.31 -8.39 -7.05
CA PHE A 96 5.29 -9.47 -7.15
C PHE A 96 6.64 -8.93 -7.63
N ILE A 97 7.68 -9.25 -6.87
CA ILE A 97 9.08 -8.96 -7.26
C ILE A 97 9.68 -10.10 -8.07
N ASN A 98 9.17 -11.31 -7.88
CA ASN A 98 9.43 -12.48 -8.72
C ASN A 98 8.14 -13.33 -8.81
N PRO A 99 8.08 -14.35 -9.70
CA PRO A 99 6.83 -15.02 -10.04
C PRO A 99 6.07 -15.70 -8.88
N ILE A 100 6.72 -15.95 -7.74
CA ILE A 100 6.11 -16.62 -6.57
C ILE A 100 6.16 -15.78 -5.29
N LYS A 101 6.92 -14.69 -5.28
CA LYS A 101 7.21 -13.91 -4.07
C LYS A 101 6.41 -12.61 -4.03
N PHE A 102 5.51 -12.53 -3.06
CA PHE A 102 4.80 -11.29 -2.72
C PHE A 102 5.79 -10.24 -2.18
N TYR A 103 5.64 -8.98 -2.59
CA TYR A 103 6.63 -7.95 -2.31
C TYR A 103 6.29 -7.05 -1.12
N ASP A 104 5.08 -6.49 -1.05
CA ASP A 104 4.73 -5.46 -0.07
C ASP A 104 4.50 -5.97 1.37
N THR A 105 5.58 -6.35 2.05
CA THR A 105 5.54 -6.70 3.47
C THR A 105 5.62 -5.49 4.39
N PHE A 106 5.99 -4.31 3.87
CA PHE A 106 6.23 -3.13 4.69
C PHE A 106 4.93 -2.38 5.02
N ALA A 107 4.07 -2.14 4.04
CA ALA A 107 2.83 -1.39 4.25
C ALA A 107 1.64 -2.29 4.58
N THR A 108 1.63 -3.54 4.11
CA THR A 108 0.47 -4.43 4.28
C THR A 108 0.37 -5.03 5.68
N ARG A 109 -0.80 -4.91 6.29
CA ARG A 109 -1.14 -5.52 7.58
C ARG A 109 -2.42 -6.31 7.48
N ASP A 110 -2.41 -7.54 7.98
CA ASP A 110 -3.61 -8.38 8.03
C ASP A 110 -4.68 -7.78 8.97
N THR A 111 -5.86 -8.40 9.01
CA THR A 111 -6.96 -7.97 9.90
C THR A 111 -6.58 -7.90 11.38
N ASP A 112 -5.60 -8.69 11.81
CA ASP A 112 -5.11 -8.75 13.19
C ASP A 112 -3.96 -7.75 13.45
N GLY A 113 -3.52 -7.01 12.41
CA GLY A 113 -2.43 -6.05 12.46
C GLY A 113 -1.04 -6.67 12.40
N TYR A 114 -0.92 -7.96 12.06
CA TYR A 114 0.37 -8.57 11.75
C TYR A 114 0.87 -8.10 10.39
N SER A 115 2.19 -8.01 10.27
CA SER A 115 2.84 -7.99 8.96
C SER A 115 2.49 -9.28 8.21
N MET A 116 2.67 -9.25 6.89
CA MET A 116 2.67 -10.44 6.06
C MET A 116 3.57 -11.52 6.67
N GLY A 117 3.15 -12.78 6.52
CA GLY A 117 3.88 -13.94 6.97
C GLY A 117 5.07 -14.22 6.04
N LEU A 118 5.32 -15.49 5.75
CA LEU A 118 6.25 -15.83 4.68
C LEU A 118 5.71 -15.28 3.34
N PRO A 119 6.50 -14.57 2.52
CA PRO A 119 6.04 -13.96 1.26
C PRO A 119 5.83 -14.99 0.13
N LEU A 120 5.38 -16.20 0.49
CA LEU A 120 4.94 -17.28 -0.37
C LEU A 120 3.49 -17.58 -0.04
N TYR A 121 2.70 -18.00 -1.03
CA TYR A 121 1.28 -18.27 -0.84
C TYR A 121 1.08 -19.26 0.33
N PRO A 122 0.19 -18.96 1.31
CA PRO A 122 -0.86 -17.93 1.34
C PRO A 122 -0.48 -16.56 1.96
N PHE A 123 0.76 -16.09 1.79
CA PHE A 123 1.38 -14.76 2.08
C PHE A 123 1.18 -14.12 3.47
N PHE A 124 -0.01 -14.21 4.04
CA PHE A 124 -0.40 -13.67 5.33
C PHE A 124 0.08 -14.54 6.50
N ALA A 125 0.17 -13.91 7.67
CA ALA A 125 0.28 -14.63 8.93
C ALA A 125 -0.97 -15.51 9.17
N PRO A 126 -0.85 -16.64 9.89
CA PRO A 126 -2.01 -17.42 10.32
C PRO A 126 -3.08 -16.53 10.99
N GLY A 127 -4.27 -16.50 10.40
CA GLY A 127 -5.35 -15.60 10.82
C GLY A 127 -6.46 -15.51 9.77
N GLN A 128 -7.35 -14.53 9.92
CA GLN A 128 -8.52 -14.37 9.04
C GLN A 128 -8.15 -14.06 7.60
N SER A 129 -7.24 -13.10 7.34
CA SER A 129 -6.80 -12.76 5.97
C SER A 129 -6.19 -13.97 5.24
N GLN A 130 -5.40 -14.79 5.94
CA GLN A 130 -4.86 -16.03 5.38
C GLN A 130 -5.95 -17.06 5.09
N SER A 131 -6.95 -17.18 5.97
CA SER A 131 -8.07 -18.09 5.72
C SER A 131 -8.84 -17.68 4.46
N GLN A 132 -9.13 -16.38 4.30
CA GLN A 132 -9.84 -15.83 3.15
C GLN A 132 -9.10 -16.12 1.84
N ILE A 133 -7.79 -15.87 1.78
CA ILE A 133 -7.03 -16.13 0.53
C ILE A 133 -6.96 -17.62 0.20
N ARG A 134 -6.83 -18.51 1.20
CA ARG A 134 -6.85 -19.97 1.00
C ARG A 134 -8.20 -20.48 0.53
N GLN A 135 -9.29 -19.84 0.95
CA GLN A 135 -10.65 -20.14 0.52
C GLN A 135 -10.96 -19.58 -0.87
N GLY A 136 -9.99 -18.91 -1.53
CA GLY A 136 -10.15 -18.36 -2.86
C GLY A 136 -11.02 -17.11 -2.90
N HIS A 137 -11.14 -16.37 -1.78
CA HIS A 137 -11.88 -15.12 -1.77
C HIS A 137 -11.22 -14.08 -2.68
N ASP A 138 -12.05 -13.42 -3.48
CA ASP A 138 -11.62 -12.34 -4.37
C ASP A 138 -11.22 -11.09 -3.58
N LEU A 139 -11.87 -10.87 -2.44
CA LEU A 139 -11.65 -9.75 -1.53
C LEU A 139 -11.14 -10.26 -0.19
N VAL A 140 -9.92 -9.86 0.16
CA VAL A 140 -9.31 -10.18 1.46
C VAL A 140 -9.28 -8.92 2.30
N HIS A 141 -9.83 -9.00 3.51
CA HIS A 141 -9.81 -7.87 4.44
C HIS A 141 -8.40 -7.71 5.02
N VAL A 142 -8.00 -6.46 5.18
CA VAL A 142 -6.69 -6.06 5.73
C VAL A 142 -6.85 -4.75 6.51
N LYS A 143 -5.93 -4.45 7.42
CA LYS A 143 -5.88 -3.14 8.08
C LYS A 143 -5.22 -2.07 7.22
N SER A 144 -4.25 -2.47 6.40
CA SER A 144 -3.53 -1.58 5.49
C SER A 144 -2.96 -2.36 4.31
N CYS A 145 -2.74 -1.69 3.18
CA CYS A 145 -2.08 -2.23 2.00
C CYS A 145 -1.56 -1.11 1.07
N TRP A 146 -0.60 -1.41 0.19
CA TRP A 146 -0.16 -0.50 -0.86
C TRP A 146 0.10 -1.24 -2.18
N SER A 147 0.96 -2.26 -2.12
CA SER A 147 1.16 -3.32 -3.11
C SER A 147 1.20 -2.85 -4.58
N GLY A 148 2.00 -1.82 -4.87
CA GLY A 148 2.28 -1.33 -6.22
C GLY A 148 1.17 -0.53 -6.90
N MET A 149 -0.09 -0.86 -6.64
CA MET A 149 -1.27 -0.18 -7.17
C MET A 149 -2.39 -0.18 -6.13
N VAL A 150 -2.79 1.01 -5.69
CA VAL A 150 -3.81 1.21 -4.65
C VAL A 150 -4.77 2.31 -5.06
N ALA A 151 -6.06 2.03 -4.86
CA ALA A 151 -7.13 3.00 -5.00
C ALA A 151 -7.68 3.38 -3.63
N PHE A 152 -7.96 4.66 -3.42
CA PHE A 152 -8.62 5.17 -2.22
C PHE A 152 -9.92 5.88 -2.59
N ASP A 153 -10.85 5.93 -1.63
CA ASP A 153 -11.90 6.94 -1.66
C ASP A 153 -11.28 8.35 -1.59
N SER A 154 -11.79 9.29 -2.38
CA SER A 154 -11.30 10.67 -2.42
C SER A 154 -11.78 11.49 -1.23
N ALA A 155 -12.94 11.17 -0.63
CA ALA A 155 -13.57 12.00 0.38
C ALA A 155 -12.69 12.29 1.61
N PRO A 156 -11.89 11.33 2.14
CA PRO A 156 -10.94 11.63 3.21
C PRO A 156 -9.92 12.70 2.81
N PHE A 157 -9.40 12.67 1.58
CA PHE A 157 -8.44 13.67 1.08
C PHE A 157 -9.09 15.03 0.85
N GLU A 158 -10.33 15.07 0.33
CA GLU A 158 -11.12 16.31 0.23
C GLU A 158 -11.30 16.99 1.61
N ASN A 159 -11.38 16.17 2.68
CA ASN A 159 -11.49 16.64 4.06
C ASN A 159 -10.14 16.90 4.75
N GLY A 160 -9.04 16.97 3.99
CA GLY A 160 -7.73 17.36 4.50
C GLY A 160 -6.85 16.22 5.02
N LEU A 161 -7.20 14.96 4.76
CA LEU A 161 -6.30 13.83 5.02
C LEU A 161 -4.98 14.01 4.23
N LYS A 162 -3.85 13.83 4.92
CA LYS A 162 -2.51 13.93 4.33
C LYS A 162 -1.66 12.75 4.76
N PHE A 163 -0.75 12.34 3.88
CA PHE A 163 0.32 11.41 4.22
C PHE A 163 1.24 12.07 5.25
N ARG A 164 1.66 11.29 6.25
CA ARG A 164 2.61 11.72 7.28
C ARG A 164 3.70 10.68 7.45
N SER A 165 4.82 11.12 8.01
CA SER A 165 5.85 10.25 8.56
C SER A 165 5.90 10.41 10.08
N LEU A 166 6.57 9.48 10.75
CA LEU A 166 6.93 9.64 12.14
C LEU A 166 8.22 10.47 12.23
N SER A 167 8.37 11.24 13.31
CA SER A 167 9.55 12.08 13.52
C SER A 167 10.81 11.23 13.79
N ASN A 168 11.98 11.82 13.52
CA ASN A 168 13.31 11.24 13.73
C ASN A 168 13.62 10.88 15.21
N GLU A 169 12.71 11.16 16.14
CA GLU A 169 12.84 10.84 17.58
C GLU A 169 12.26 9.47 17.92
N SER A 170 11.56 8.83 16.98
CA SER A 170 11.06 7.47 17.17
C SER A 170 12.13 6.43 16.81
N THR A 171 12.30 5.41 17.65
CA THR A 171 13.18 4.25 17.39
C THR A 171 12.63 3.30 16.31
N TYR A 172 11.57 3.72 15.63
CA TYR A 172 10.72 2.90 14.79
C TYR A 172 10.41 3.64 13.49
N ASP A 173 10.68 3.01 12.35
CA ASP A 173 10.28 3.55 11.05
C ASP A 173 8.92 2.94 10.66
N ALA A 174 7.99 3.77 10.18
CA ALA A 174 6.68 3.32 9.72
C ALA A 174 6.39 3.87 8.34
N SER A 175 5.89 3.01 7.45
CA SER A 175 5.54 3.43 6.10
C SER A 175 4.41 4.45 6.11
N GLU A 176 4.59 5.56 5.40
CA GLU A 176 3.53 6.52 5.12
C GLU A 176 2.34 5.84 4.40
N CYS A 177 2.63 4.82 3.60
CA CYS A 177 1.63 4.00 2.90
C CYS A 177 0.80 3.13 3.84
N CYS A 178 1.30 2.82 5.05
CA CYS A 178 0.51 2.17 6.09
C CYS A 178 -0.20 3.19 6.97
N LEU A 179 0.50 4.25 7.38
CA LEU A 179 -0.02 5.28 8.29
C LEU A 179 -1.30 5.93 7.75
N ILE A 180 -1.39 6.13 6.42
CA ILE A 180 -2.58 6.69 5.79
C ILE A 180 -3.86 5.88 6.09
N HIS A 181 -3.77 4.55 6.22
CA HIS A 181 -4.92 3.71 6.56
C HIS A 181 -5.33 3.86 8.02
N ALA A 182 -4.37 4.14 8.92
CA ALA A 182 -4.68 4.43 10.32
C ALA A 182 -5.37 5.78 10.50
N ASP A 183 -5.08 6.73 9.61
CA ASP A 183 -5.64 8.07 9.62
C ASP A 183 -7.01 8.13 8.90
N ILE A 184 -7.32 7.14 8.05
CA ILE A 184 -8.66 6.95 7.49
C ILE A 184 -9.59 6.40 8.58
N ASN A 185 -10.54 7.21 9.05
CA ASN A 185 -11.52 6.82 10.07
C ASN A 185 -12.65 5.94 9.51
N GLN A 186 -12.31 4.87 8.79
CA GLN A 186 -13.26 3.93 8.17
C GLN A 186 -12.71 2.49 8.29
N PRO A 187 -12.71 1.91 9.50
CA PRO A 187 -12.17 0.56 9.72
C PRO A 187 -12.93 -0.48 8.90
N ASN A 188 -12.26 -1.59 8.59
CA ASN A 188 -12.81 -2.77 7.88
C ASN A 188 -13.27 -2.54 6.43
N ARG A 189 -12.97 -1.39 5.83
CA ARG A 189 -13.27 -1.06 4.43
C ARG A 189 -12.01 -1.01 3.55
N THR A 190 -10.95 -1.68 3.98
CA THR A 190 -9.69 -1.85 3.26
C THR A 190 -9.58 -3.29 2.76
N PHE A 191 -9.36 -3.44 1.46
CA PHE A 191 -9.34 -4.75 0.79
C PHE A 191 -8.09 -4.94 -0.06
N ILE A 192 -7.60 -6.17 -0.12
CA ILE A 192 -6.76 -6.64 -1.22
C ILE A 192 -7.64 -7.39 -2.21
N ASN A 193 -7.60 -6.97 -3.47
CA ASN A 193 -8.30 -7.64 -4.57
C ASN A 193 -7.35 -8.68 -5.20
N THR A 194 -7.58 -9.96 -4.90
CA THR A 194 -6.66 -11.07 -5.24
C THR A 194 -6.61 -11.37 -6.74
N LYS A 195 -7.59 -10.88 -7.51
CA LYS A 195 -7.61 -11.02 -8.98
C LYS A 195 -6.68 -10.05 -9.68
N ILE A 196 -6.23 -9.02 -8.99
CA ILE A 196 -5.43 -7.93 -9.56
C ILE A 196 -4.00 -8.14 -9.11
N ARG A 197 -3.19 -8.69 -10.00
CA ARG A 197 -1.80 -9.06 -9.73
C ARG A 197 -0.88 -8.26 -10.64
N VAL A 198 -0.05 -7.40 -10.04
CA VAL A 198 0.91 -6.50 -10.70
C VAL A 198 2.33 -6.92 -10.37
N ALA A 199 3.32 -6.44 -11.11
CA ALA A 199 4.71 -6.79 -10.83
C ALA A 199 5.70 -5.71 -11.24
N TYR A 200 6.90 -5.72 -10.67
CA TYR A 200 7.96 -4.73 -10.96
C TYR A 200 8.73 -5.00 -12.26
N SER A 201 8.35 -6.04 -13.03
CA SER A 201 8.85 -6.24 -14.39
C SER A 201 7.82 -6.96 -15.25
N ASN A 202 7.89 -6.73 -16.57
CA ASN A 202 6.99 -7.35 -17.54
C ASN A 202 7.09 -8.89 -17.52
N ILE A 203 8.30 -9.42 -17.37
CA ILE A 203 8.52 -10.87 -17.31
C ILE A 203 7.86 -11.47 -16.08
N VAL A 204 8.01 -10.84 -14.90
CA VAL A 204 7.35 -11.29 -13.67
C VAL A 204 5.84 -11.17 -13.79
N TYR A 205 5.34 -10.06 -14.34
CA TYR A 205 3.92 -9.82 -14.55
C TYR A 205 3.23 -10.94 -15.35
N VAL A 206 3.89 -11.46 -16.40
CA VAL A 206 3.36 -12.58 -17.19
C VAL A 206 3.45 -13.91 -16.41
N TRP A 207 4.62 -14.21 -15.84
CA TRP A 207 4.84 -15.51 -15.21
C TRP A 207 4.07 -15.70 -13.90
N GLN A 208 3.93 -14.66 -13.08
CA GLN A 208 3.18 -14.75 -11.83
C GLN A 208 1.71 -15.12 -12.08
N LYS A 209 1.09 -14.61 -13.16
CA LYS A 209 -0.30 -14.98 -13.53
C LYS A 209 -0.42 -16.46 -13.91
N ARG A 210 0.61 -17.01 -14.56
CA ARG A 210 0.67 -18.43 -14.92
C ARG A 210 0.90 -19.33 -13.69
N LEU A 211 1.75 -18.90 -12.77
CA LEU A 211 2.05 -19.66 -11.55
C LEU A 211 0.97 -19.54 -10.48
N ALA A 212 0.13 -18.50 -10.52
CA ALA A 212 -1.00 -18.33 -9.62
C ALA A 212 -1.93 -19.55 -9.59
N TYR A 213 -2.09 -20.25 -10.72
CA TYR A 213 -2.89 -21.49 -10.78
C TYR A 213 -2.35 -22.62 -9.91
N PHE A 214 -1.04 -22.63 -9.64
CA PHE A 214 -0.36 -23.67 -8.87
C PHE A 214 0.09 -23.20 -7.49
N GLU A 215 -0.38 -22.02 -7.04
CA GLU A 215 0.14 -21.41 -5.82
C GLU A 215 -0.20 -22.19 -4.55
N THR A 216 -1.25 -23.02 -4.59
CA THR A 216 -1.66 -23.91 -3.50
C THR A 216 -0.61 -24.98 -3.16
N ILE A 217 0.29 -25.32 -4.11
CA ILE A 217 1.42 -26.24 -3.87
C ILE A 217 2.36 -25.69 -2.79
N TRP A 218 2.40 -24.36 -2.60
CA TRP A 218 3.24 -23.73 -1.58
C TRP A 218 2.67 -23.84 -0.16
N ILE A 219 1.39 -24.16 0.02
CA ILE A 219 0.76 -24.26 1.35
C ILE A 219 1.53 -25.18 2.32
N PRO A 220 1.85 -26.45 1.99
CA PRO A 220 2.57 -27.32 2.92
C PRO A 220 3.98 -26.80 3.23
N ILE A 221 4.68 -26.26 2.24
CA ILE A 221 6.04 -25.69 2.39
C ILE A 221 5.98 -24.46 3.30
N GLN A 222 5.03 -23.57 3.05
CA GLN A 222 4.82 -22.35 3.84
C GLN A 222 4.49 -22.71 5.29
N LYS A 223 3.61 -23.70 5.51
CA LYS A 223 3.23 -24.17 6.85
C LYS A 223 4.43 -24.75 7.60
N PHE A 224 5.25 -25.57 6.93
CA PHE A 224 6.46 -26.13 7.51
C PHE A 224 7.47 -25.04 7.90
N ILE A 225 7.77 -24.10 7.00
CA ILE A 225 8.71 -23.00 7.26
C ILE A 225 8.20 -22.10 8.39
N THR A 226 6.91 -21.77 8.37
CA THR A 226 6.27 -20.93 9.41
C THR A 226 6.38 -21.60 10.78
N TYR A 227 6.14 -22.90 10.86
CA TYR A 227 6.29 -23.69 12.09
C TYR A 227 7.75 -23.68 12.59
N VAL A 228 8.71 -24.04 11.74
CA VAL A 228 10.14 -24.08 12.09
C VAL A 228 10.67 -22.71 12.49
N ALA A 229 10.20 -21.63 11.85
CA ALA A 229 10.65 -20.26 12.12
C ALA A 229 9.91 -19.58 13.29
N GLY A 230 8.91 -20.23 13.90
CA GLY A 230 8.10 -19.65 15.00
C GLY A 230 7.32 -18.40 14.57
N LEU A 231 6.75 -18.41 13.38
CA LEU A 231 5.95 -17.32 12.83
C LEU A 231 4.44 -17.53 13.10
N PRO A 232 3.64 -16.45 13.28
CA PRO A 232 4.06 -15.06 13.32
C PRO A 232 4.62 -14.70 14.70
N ARG A 233 5.60 -13.81 14.76
CA ARG A 233 6.16 -13.34 16.03
C ARG A 233 5.17 -12.42 16.72
N TYR A 234 4.98 -12.59 18.03
CA TYR A 234 4.11 -11.73 18.81
C TYR A 234 4.59 -10.27 18.75
N ASN A 235 3.64 -9.37 18.52
CA ASN A 235 3.88 -7.93 18.53
C ASN A 235 2.80 -7.24 19.37
N LYS A 236 3.20 -6.72 20.53
CA LYS A 236 2.30 -6.06 21.50
C LYS A 236 1.62 -4.81 20.97
N TYR A 237 2.15 -4.21 19.91
CA TYR A 237 1.63 -2.98 19.34
C TYR A 237 0.76 -3.21 18.10
N ARG A 238 0.54 -4.47 17.68
CA ARG A 238 -0.22 -4.84 16.44
C ARG A 238 -1.62 -4.22 16.37
N THR A 239 -2.24 -4.00 17.52
CA THR A 239 -3.57 -3.38 17.65
C THR A 239 -3.53 -1.89 17.98
N SER A 240 -2.34 -1.28 18.06
CA SER A 240 -2.22 0.15 18.35
C SER A 240 -2.66 0.98 17.14
N GLY A 241 -3.79 1.67 17.29
CA GLY A 241 -4.38 2.53 16.26
C GLY A 241 -5.28 1.79 15.26
N ASN A 242 -6.08 2.56 14.52
CA ASN A 242 -7.12 2.05 13.63
C ASN A 242 -6.56 1.27 12.42
N GLY A 243 -5.35 1.61 11.95
CA GLY A 243 -4.66 0.94 10.84
C GLY A 243 -3.66 -0.14 11.25
N GLY A 244 -3.58 -0.47 12.54
CA GLY A 244 -2.65 -1.45 13.09
C GLY A 244 -1.21 -0.96 13.24
N PHE A 245 -0.30 -1.86 13.63
CA PHE A 245 1.12 -1.55 13.80
C PHE A 245 1.82 -1.32 12.47
N CYS A 246 1.88 -0.06 12.06
CA CYS A 246 2.56 0.35 10.83
C CYS A 246 4.09 0.39 10.91
N TRP A 247 4.67 0.00 12.03
CA TRP A 247 6.08 0.20 12.34
C TRP A 247 6.88 -1.08 12.09
N ILE A 248 8.16 -0.97 11.79
CA ILE A 248 9.11 -2.08 11.94
C ILE A 248 9.89 -1.85 13.23
N SER A 249 9.98 -2.87 14.10
CA SER A 249 10.84 -2.81 15.28
C SER A 249 12.30 -2.67 14.85
N GLY A 250 12.90 -1.51 15.08
CA GLY A 250 14.29 -1.27 14.77
C GLY A 250 15.23 -2.05 15.69
N LYS A 251 15.87 -3.09 15.16
CA LYS A 251 17.31 -3.26 15.37
C LYS A 251 18.00 -2.98 14.03
N LYS A 252 18.63 -1.80 13.93
CA LYS A 252 19.59 -1.40 12.88
C LYS A 252 19.19 -1.73 11.42
N LEU A 253 18.54 -0.78 10.74
CA LEU A 253 18.58 -0.65 9.27
C LEU A 253 19.47 0.54 8.86
N LEU A 254 20.62 0.70 9.53
CA LEU A 254 21.66 1.70 9.21
C LEU A 254 23.01 1.07 8.85
N LYS A 255 23.00 -0.14 8.29
CA LYS A 255 24.14 -0.68 7.55
C LYS A 255 23.60 -1.26 6.25
N ASP A 256 24.35 -1.06 5.18
CA ASP A 256 24.09 -1.56 3.82
C ASP A 256 23.29 -0.62 2.92
N TYR A 257 23.74 0.63 2.80
CA TYR A 257 23.81 1.34 1.52
C TYR A 257 25.04 2.27 1.57
N HIS A 258 26.21 1.68 1.30
CA HIS A 258 27.40 2.37 0.80
C HIS A 258 27.57 1.99 -0.66
#